data_AF-A0A9E4Q2Y5-F1
#
_entry.id   AF-A0A9E4Q2Y5-F1
#
_cell.length_a   1.000
_cell.length_b   1.000
_cell.length_c   1.000
_cell.angle_alpha   90.00
_cell.angle_beta   90.00
_cell.angle_gamma   90.00
#
_symmetry.space_group_name_H-M   'P 1'
#
loop_
_entity.id
_entity.type
_entity.pdbx_description
1 polymer ?
#
loop_
_entity_poly.entity_id
_entity_poly.type
_entity_poly.pdbx_seq_one_letter_code
_entity_poly.pdbx_strand_id
1 'polypeptide(L)'
;MAFASVYGLPRGAQSFVSSLAWANYFGRDGQGAIRGTLFPIRFVFHSGGPVLAGLLFDLRGDYIVAFFVFAVAFGLGSFAALMARPPQPVAAGQPL
;
A
#
# COMPACT_ATOMS: atom_id res chain seq x y z
N MET A 1 -24.28 -2.15 6.86
CA MET A 1 -24.14 -0.81 6.25
C MET A 1 -22.89 -0.07 6.74
N ALA A 2 -22.72 0.18 8.05
CA ALA A 2 -21.54 0.88 8.57
C ALA A 2 -20.18 0.28 8.12
N PHE A 3 -19.99 -1.05 8.25
CA PHE A 3 -18.77 -1.72 7.77
C PHE A 3 -18.52 -1.52 6.27
N ALA A 4 -19.57 -1.69 5.44
CA ALA A 4 -19.46 -1.54 3.99
C ALA A 4 -19.05 -0.10 3.61
N SER A 5 -19.58 0.91 4.30
CA SER A 5 -19.20 2.31 4.06
C SER A 5 -17.76 2.59 4.51
N VAL A 6 -17.40 2.17 5.73
CA VAL A 6 -16.09 2.45 6.33
C VAL A 6 -14.97 1.70 5.61
N TYR A 7 -15.20 0.47 5.18
CA TYR A 7 -14.19 -0.32 4.48
C TYR A 7 -14.23 -0.12 2.97
N GLY A 8 -15.43 -0.05 2.38
CA GLY A 8 -15.62 0.02 0.93
C GLY A 8 -15.15 1.33 0.31
N LEU A 9 -15.45 2.48 0.94
CA LEU A 9 -15.05 3.79 0.40
C LEU A 9 -13.52 3.93 0.31
N PRO A 10 -12.73 3.67 1.38
CA PRO A 10 -11.28 3.75 1.30
C PRO A 10 -10.68 2.75 0.32
N ARG A 11 -11.23 1.53 0.22
CA ARG A 11 -10.73 0.52 -0.72
C ARG A 11 -10.93 0.93 -2.17
N GLY A 12 -12.09 1.52 -2.50
CA GLY A 12 -12.36 2.07 -3.83
C GLY A 12 -11.42 3.23 -4.17
N ALA A 13 -11.29 4.19 -3.25
CA ALA A 13 -10.37 5.32 -3.39
C ALA A 13 -8.92 4.85 -3.56
N GLN A 14 -8.47 3.87 -2.78
CA GLN A 14 -7.12 3.32 -2.86
C GLN A 14 -6.82 2.73 -4.23
N SER A 15 -7.73 1.94 -4.81
CA SER A 15 -7.53 1.36 -6.15
C SER A 15 -7.37 2.45 -7.23
N PHE A 16 -8.23 3.47 -7.18
CA PHE A 16 -8.18 4.57 -8.14
C PHE A 16 -6.90 5.41 -7.99
N VAL A 17 -6.61 5.88 -6.77
CA VAL A 17 -5.42 6.70 -6.46
C VAL A 17 -4.14 5.95 -6.78
N SER A 18 -4.07 4.65 -6.45
CA SER A 18 -2.89 3.84 -6.77
C SER A 18 -2.68 3.75 -8.27
N SER A 19 -3.73 3.50 -9.06
CA SER A 19 -3.63 3.43 -10.52
C SER A 19 -3.06 4.72 -11.12
N LEU A 20 -3.60 5.87 -10.70
CA LEU A 20 -3.14 7.18 -11.15
C LEU A 20 -1.70 7.48 -10.69
N ALA A 21 -1.37 7.17 -9.43
CA ALA A 21 -0.03 7.36 -8.90
C ALA A 21 0.99 6.53 -9.69
N TRP A 22 0.70 5.26 -9.99
CA TRP A 22 1.63 4.45 -10.79
C TRP A 22 1.88 5.04 -12.19
N ALA A 23 0.82 5.51 -12.86
CA ALA A 23 0.94 6.14 -14.18
C ALA A 23 1.78 7.42 -14.13
N ASN A 24 1.52 8.28 -13.15
CA ASN A 24 2.20 9.57 -13.00
C ASN A 24 3.65 9.41 -12.52
N TYR A 25 3.94 8.42 -11.68
CA TYR A 25 5.27 8.27 -11.07
C TYR A 25 6.25 7.46 -11.93
N PHE A 26 5.77 6.45 -12.64
CA PHE A 26 6.66 5.46 -13.25
C PHE A 26 6.44 5.28 -14.76
N GLY A 27 5.44 5.96 -15.33
CA GLY A 27 5.08 5.80 -16.75
C GLY A 27 4.69 4.37 -17.11
N ARG A 28 4.52 4.11 -18.41
CA ARG A 28 4.05 2.81 -18.91
C ARG A 28 5.15 1.77 -19.09
N ASP A 29 6.40 2.20 -19.32
CA ASP A 29 7.49 1.31 -19.72
C ASP A 29 8.17 0.65 -18.51
N GLY A 30 8.31 1.35 -17.37
CA GLY A 30 8.98 0.84 -16.17
C GLY A 30 8.06 0.17 -15.14
N GLN A 31 6.74 0.42 -15.19
CA GLN A 31 5.81 -0.05 -14.15
C GLN A 31 5.75 -1.57 -14.02
N GLY A 32 5.91 -2.32 -15.11
CA GLY A 32 5.85 -3.79 -15.11
C GLY A 32 7.02 -4.40 -14.36
N ALA A 33 8.25 -3.93 -14.65
CA ALA A 33 9.46 -4.36 -13.98
C ALA A 33 9.42 -4.00 -12.48
N ILE A 34 9.03 -2.77 -12.12
CA ILE A 34 8.94 -2.34 -10.72
C ILE A 34 7.94 -3.20 -9.95
N ARG A 35 6.73 -3.40 -10.50
CA ARG A 35 5.69 -4.20 -9.84
C ARG A 35 6.09 -5.67 -9.73
N GLY A 36 6.75 -6.21 -10.74
CA GLY A 36 7.31 -7.57 -10.73
C GLY A 36 8.34 -7.75 -9.62
N THR A 37 9.33 -6.85 -9.54
CA THR A 37 10.39 -6.90 -8.52
C THR A 37 9.85 -6.71 -7.10
N LEU A 38 8.83 -5.85 -6.92
CA LEU A 38 8.21 -5.63 -5.60
C LEU A 38 7.16 -6.68 -5.22
N PHE A 39 6.74 -7.55 -6.15
CA PHE A 39 5.69 -8.53 -5.90
C PHE A 39 6.01 -9.48 -4.74
N PRO A 40 7.20 -10.09 -4.63
CA PRO A 40 7.50 -11.03 -3.54
C PRO A 40 7.41 -10.37 -2.17
N ILE A 41 7.92 -9.14 -2.06
CA ILE A 41 7.87 -8.35 -0.82
C ILE A 41 6.40 -8.12 -0.44
N ARG A 42 5.58 -7.65 -1.39
CA ARG A 42 4.14 -7.43 -1.16
C ARG A 42 3.44 -8.72 -0.75
N PHE A 43 3.77 -9.84 -1.39
CA PHE A 43 3.18 -11.14 -1.11
C PHE A 43 3.49 -11.60 0.33
N VAL A 44 4.75 -11.46 0.78
CA VAL A 44 5.14 -11.79 2.16
C VAL A 44 4.34 -10.97 3.17
N PHE A 45 4.16 -9.66 2.95
CA PHE A 45 3.35 -8.86 3.86
C PHE A 45 1.85 -9.19 3.80
N HIS A 46 1.31 -9.45 2.61
CA HIS A 46 -0.11 -9.78 2.43
C HIS A 46 -0.50 -11.11 3.06
N SER A 47 0.38 -12.11 2.94
CA SER A 47 0.18 -13.44 3.53
C SER A 47 0.63 -13.51 5.00
N GLY A 48 1.68 -12.79 5.36
CA GLY A 48 2.25 -12.75 6.70
C GLY A 48 1.40 -11.98 7.71
N GLY A 49 0.63 -10.98 7.27
CA GLY A 49 -0.27 -10.21 8.15
C GLY A 49 -1.23 -11.11 8.94
N PRO A 50 -2.07 -11.94 8.28
CA PRO A 50 -2.95 -12.89 8.96
C PRO A 50 -2.22 -13.85 9.91
N VAL A 51 -1.05 -14.35 9.51
CA VAL A 51 -0.24 -15.26 10.34
C VAL A 51 0.26 -14.55 11.60
N LEU A 52 0.78 -13.32 11.48
CA LEU A 52 1.20 -12.52 12.62
C LEU A 52 0.01 -12.19 13.54
N ALA A 53 -1.14 -11.85 12.97
CA ALA A 53 -2.35 -11.56 13.74
C ALA A 53 -2.81 -12.78 14.55
N GLY A 54 -2.83 -13.97 13.93
CA GLY A 54 -3.14 -15.23 14.58
C GLY A 54 -2.15 -15.54 15.70
N LEU A 55 -0.85 -15.43 15.44
CA LEU A 55 0.18 -15.64 16.46
C LEU A 55 0.03 -14.69 17.65
N LEU A 56 -0.21 -13.40 17.40
CA LEU A 56 -0.43 -12.43 18.48
C LEU A 56 -1.68 -12.73 19.29
N PHE A 57 -2.73 -13.21 18.63
CA PHE A 57 -3.95 -13.68 19.29
C PHE A 57 -3.68 -14.91 20.14
N ASP A 58 -2.98 -15.92 19.61
CA ASP A 58 -2.65 -17.15 20.35
C ASP A 58 -1.81 -16.84 21.61
N LEU A 59 -0.94 -15.83 21.53
CA LEU A 59 -0.08 -15.41 22.64
C LEU A 59 -0.79 -14.54 23.70
N ARG A 60 -1.80 -13.74 23.31
CA ARG A 60 -2.45 -12.75 24.21
C ARG A 60 -3.89 -13.09 24.56
N GLY A 61 -4.57 -13.87 23.73
CA GLY A 61 -5.99 -14.17 23.81
C GLY A 61 -6.92 -13.08 23.22
N ASP A 62 -6.35 -12.00 22.67
CA ASP A 62 -7.09 -10.89 22.09
C ASP A 62 -6.39 -10.28 20.85
N TYR A 63 -7.12 -9.43 20.11
CA TYR A 63 -6.61 -8.77 18.89
C TYR A 63 -6.13 -7.34 19.11
N ILE A 64 -6.14 -6.81 20.34
CA ILE A 64 -5.84 -5.39 20.59
C ILE A 64 -4.45 -5.04 20.07
N VAL A 65 -3.48 -5.93 20.33
CA VAL A 65 -2.10 -5.76 19.92
C VAL A 65 -1.93 -5.90 18.42
N ALA A 66 -2.56 -6.91 17.81
CA ALA A 66 -2.51 -7.12 16.37
C ALA A 66 -3.08 -5.91 15.61
N PHE A 67 -4.23 -5.39 16.06
CA PHE A 67 -4.83 -4.19 15.49
C PHE A 67 -3.98 -2.95 15.72
N PHE A 68 -3.36 -2.78 16.89
CA PHE A 68 -2.45 -1.66 17.12
C PHE A 68 -1.22 -1.71 16.20
N VAL A 69 -0.62 -2.88 16.02
CA VAL A 69 0.50 -3.09 15.09
C VAL A 69 0.10 -2.72 13.66
N PHE A 70 -1.06 -3.18 13.18
CA PHE A 70 -1.54 -2.82 11.85
C PHE A 70 -1.89 -1.33 11.74
N ALA A 71 -2.50 -0.74 12.76
CA ALA A 71 -2.81 0.68 12.80
C ALA A 71 -1.54 1.54 12.66
N VAL A 72 -0.46 1.19 13.38
CA VAL A 72 0.85 1.84 13.23
C VAL A 72 1.41 1.65 11.82
N ALA A 73 1.37 0.44 11.27
CA ALA A 73 1.85 0.17 9.92
C ALA A 73 1.08 0.98 8.84
N PHE A 74 -0.25 1.06 8.94
CA PHE A 74 -1.07 1.90 8.08
C PHE A 74 -0.77 3.40 8.28
N GLY A 75 -0.53 3.83 9.53
CA GLY A 75 -0.12 5.19 9.85
C GLY A 75 1.20 5.58 9.17
N LEU A 76 2.21 4.71 9.25
CA LEU A 76 3.51 4.90 8.59
C LEU A 76 3.36 4.93 7.06
N GLY A 77 2.57 4.01 6.49
CA GLY A 77 2.29 4.00 5.06
C GLY A 77 1.56 5.26 4.57
N SER A 78 0.60 5.74 5.35
CA SER A 78 -0.11 7.00 5.08
C SER A 78 0.84 8.20 5.13
N PHE A 79 1.70 8.27 6.16
CA PHE A 79 2.71 9.32 6.27
C PHE A 79 3.70 9.31 5.10
N ALA A 80 4.19 8.13 4.71
CA ALA A 80 5.07 7.99 3.55
C ALA A 80 4.38 8.42 2.25
N ALA A 81 3.10 8.09 2.08
CA ALA A 81 2.31 8.52 0.92
C ALA A 81 2.12 10.05 0.87
N LEU A 82 1.91 10.71 2.02
CA LEU A 82 1.81 12.17 2.10
C LEU A 82 3.14 12.87 1.80
N MET A 83 4.27 12.24 2.12
CA MET A 83 5.60 12.75 1.81
C MET A 83 6.04 12.47 0.36
N ALA A 84 5.36 11.58 -0.36
CA ALA A 84 5.70 11.23 -1.72
C ALA A 84 5.51 12.44 -2.65
N ARG A 85 6.60 12.91 -3.25
CA ARG A 85 6.59 14.04 -4.19
C ARG A 85 6.38 13.52 -5.61
N PRO A 86 5.43 14.09 -6.38
CA PRO A 86 5.26 13.71 -7.78
C PRO A 86 6.56 13.96 -8.54
N PRO A 87 7.00 13.04 -9.43
CA PRO A 87 8.19 13.26 -10.21
C PRO A 87 7.96 14.43 -11.17
N GLN A 88 8.99 15.24 -11.36
CA GLN A 88 8.93 16.31 -12.36
C GLN A 88 8.76 15.65 -13.74
N PRO A 89 7.78 16.08 -14.56
CA PRO A 89 7.68 15.60 -15.92
C PRO A 89 9.00 15.89 -16.63
N VAL A 90 9.70 14.85 -17.08
CA VAL A 90 10.78 15.04 -18.05
C VAL A 90 10.11 15.63 -19.28
N ALA A 91 10.40 16.89 -19.58
CA ALA A 91 9.83 17.57 -20.73
C ALA A 91 10.08 16.72 -21.98
N ALA A 92 9.01 16.38 -22.70
CA ALA A 92 9.08 15.68 -23.96
C ALA A 92 9.89 16.55 -24.94
N GLY A 93 11.19 16.26 -25.09
CA GLY A 93 12.07 17.04 -25.95
C GLY A 93 13.58 16.98 -25.67
N GLN A 94 14.06 16.30 -24.63
CA GLN A 94 15.51 16.12 -24.43
C GLN A 94 16.02 14.85 -25.13
N PRO A 95 16.79 14.95 -26.24
CA PRO A 95 17.51 13.81 -26.78
C PRO A 95 18.68 13.44 -25.84
N LEU A 96 18.99 12.15 -25.79
CA LEU A 96 20.13 11.54 -25.09
C LEU A 96 21.47 12.07 -25.61
#